data_AF-A0A8T3U1S8-F1
#
_entry.id   AF-A0A8T3U1S8-F1
#
_cell.length_a   1.000
_cell.length_b   1.000
_cell.length_c   1.000
_cell.angle_alpha   90.00
_cell.angle_beta   90.00
_cell.angle_gamma   90.00
#
_symmetry.space_group_name_H-M   'P 1'
#
loop_
_entity.id
_entity.type
_entity.pdbx_description
1 polymer ?
#
loop_
_entity_poly.entity_id
_entity_poly.type
_entity_poly.pdbx_seq_one_letter_code
_entity_poly.pdbx_strand_id
1 'polypeptide(L)'
;MSALTRTAHPYRDTDVIDARAPRFNQATVGVVSLVAVVTGWWPLLGVLAAQLGIGLRFGRRYCLPCVAYFELVQPRFGEGPIEDSRPPKFANQVGFVVLTTATLVHTVGLTALGTGLG
;
A
#
# COMPACT_ATOMS: atom_id res chain seq x y z
N MET A 1 4.77 26.63 15.22
CA MET A 1 5.08 25.65 14.15
C MET A 1 4.23 26.04 12.96
N SER A 2 4.82 26.58 11.88
CA SER A 2 4.07 26.78 10.64
C SER A 2 3.56 25.42 10.19
N ALA A 3 2.24 25.26 10.09
CA ALA A 3 1.68 24.12 9.40
C ALA A 3 2.28 24.14 7.98
N LEU A 4 3.03 23.10 7.62
CA LEU A 4 3.50 22.91 6.26
C LEU A 4 2.26 22.92 5.36
N THR A 5 2.06 24.02 4.63
CA THR A 5 0.89 24.19 3.76
C THR A 5 0.97 23.17 2.65
N ARG A 6 0.09 22.16 2.70
CA ARG A 6 -0.08 21.20 1.61
C ARG A 6 -0.67 21.92 0.39
N THR A 7 -0.13 21.62 -0.78
CA THR A 7 -0.68 22.11 -2.05
C THR A 7 -1.80 21.20 -2.54
N ALA A 8 -1.74 19.90 -2.24
CA ALA A 8 -2.79 18.93 -2.56
C ALA A 8 -3.43 18.36 -1.29
N HIS A 9 -4.76 18.45 -1.19
CA HIS A 9 -5.51 17.86 -0.09
C HIS A 9 -5.56 16.33 -0.25
N PRO A 10 -5.04 15.54 0.72
CA PRO A 10 -4.81 14.11 0.55
C PRO A 10 -6.07 13.29 0.24
N TYR A 11 -7.24 13.74 0.70
CA TYR A 11 -8.50 13.00 0.55
C TYR A 11 -9.53 13.67 -0.37
N ARG A 12 -9.22 14.86 -0.91
CA ARG A 12 -10.15 15.61 -1.77
C ARG A 12 -9.60 15.70 -3.19
N ASP A 13 -8.29 15.89 -3.33
CA ASP A 13 -7.62 15.93 -4.62
C ASP A 13 -7.15 14.52 -4.98
N THR A 14 -8.05 13.73 -5.60
CA THR A 14 -7.85 12.29 -5.82
C THR A 14 -7.10 11.94 -7.10
N ASP A 15 -6.92 12.92 -7.98
CA ASP A 15 -6.20 12.78 -9.24
C ASP A 15 -4.71 13.03 -9.08
N VAL A 16 -4.31 13.70 -8.00
CA VAL A 16 -2.91 13.97 -7.65
C VAL A 16 -2.56 13.42 -6.28
N ILE A 17 -1.27 13.16 -6.06
CA ILE A 17 -0.78 12.63 -4.80
C ILE A 17 0.66 13.04 -4.58
N ASP A 18 1.04 13.22 -3.31
CA ASP A 18 2.45 13.28 -2.92
C ASP A 18 3.14 11.95 -3.27
N ALA A 19 4.16 12.00 -4.12
CA ALA A 19 4.88 10.84 -4.63
C ALA A 19 5.58 10.00 -3.53
N ARG A 20 5.77 10.55 -2.33
CA ARG A 20 6.30 9.80 -1.17
C ARG A 20 5.24 8.90 -0.53
N ALA A 21 3.95 9.25 -0.61
CA ALA A 21 2.86 8.45 -0.06
C ALA A 21 2.74 7.04 -0.69
N PRO A 22 2.70 6.87 -2.03
CA PRO A 22 2.65 5.55 -2.62
C PRO A 22 3.94 4.77 -2.38
N ARG A 23 5.10 5.43 -2.34
CA ARG A 23 6.37 4.78 -1.98
C ARG A 23 6.37 4.24 -0.56
N PHE A 24 5.81 5.00 0.39
CA PHE A 24 5.62 4.54 1.77
C PHE A 24 4.69 3.33 1.86
N ASN A 25 3.58 3.36 1.11
CA ASN A 25 2.67 2.22 1.02
C ASN A 25 3.37 0.99 0.45
N GLN A 26 4.13 1.14 -0.65
CA GLN A 26 4.87 0.03 -1.27
C GLN A 26 5.97 -0.52 -0.37
N ALA A 27 6.69 0.35 0.37
CA ALA A 27 7.66 -0.09 1.36
C ALA A 27 6.98 -0.91 2.47
N THR A 28 5.80 -0.48 2.93
CA THR A 28 5.02 -1.21 3.95
C THR A 28 4.59 -2.58 3.43
N VAL A 29 4.02 -2.64 2.21
CA VAL A 29 3.62 -3.90 1.57
C VAL A 29 4.82 -4.83 1.41
N GLY A 30 5.93 -4.35 0.85
CA GLY A 30 7.14 -5.15 0.64
C GLY A 30 7.75 -5.67 1.94
N VAL A 31 7.80 -4.85 3.00
CA VAL A 31 8.31 -5.28 4.31
C VAL A 31 7.41 -6.35 4.93
N VAL A 32 6.10 -6.17 4.91
CA VAL A 32 5.17 -7.14 5.50
C VAL A 32 5.13 -8.44 4.69
N SER A 33 5.21 -8.37 3.36
CA SER A 33 5.41 -9.51 2.47
C SER A 33 6.68 -10.28 2.82
N LEU A 34 7.81 -9.58 2.96
CA LEU A 34 9.09 -10.19 3.33
C LEU A 34 8.99 -10.89 4.69
N VAL A 35 8.34 -10.28 5.67
CA VAL A 35 8.08 -10.91 6.97
C VAL A 35 7.25 -12.18 6.81
N ALA A 36 6.19 -12.14 6.01
CA ALA A 36 5.34 -13.31 5.74
C ALA A 36 6.16 -14.47 5.14
N VAL A 37 7.02 -14.17 4.16
CA VAL A 37 7.88 -15.16 3.49
C VAL A 37 8.94 -15.72 4.42
N VAL A 38 9.68 -14.87 5.13
CA VAL A 38 10.79 -15.29 6.01
C VAL A 38 10.29 -16.09 7.22
N THR A 39 9.13 -15.72 7.77
CA THR A 39 8.55 -16.41 8.94
C THR A 39 7.65 -17.59 8.56
N GLY A 40 7.28 -17.71 7.28
CA GLY A 40 6.27 -18.66 6.80
C GLY A 40 4.83 -18.29 7.16
N TRP A 41 4.59 -17.13 7.78
CA TRP A 41 3.25 -16.70 8.20
C TRP A 41 2.46 -16.07 7.04
N TRP A 42 2.12 -16.90 6.05
CA TRP A 42 1.42 -16.52 4.82
C TRP A 42 0.09 -15.76 4.99
N PRO A 43 -0.71 -15.90 6.08
CA PRO A 43 -1.92 -15.10 6.25
C PRO A 43 -1.70 -13.58 6.19
N LEU A 44 -0.48 -13.09 6.47
CA LEU A 44 -0.11 -11.69 6.28
C LEU A 44 -0.27 -11.22 4.82
N LEU A 45 -0.01 -12.08 3.84
CA LEU A 45 -0.23 -11.78 2.42
C LEU A 45 -1.71 -11.51 2.14
N GLY A 46 -2.60 -12.29 2.76
CA GLY A 46 -4.05 -12.10 2.67
C GLY A 46 -4.52 -10.81 3.32
N VAL A 47 -3.92 -10.42 4.46
CA VAL A 47 -4.18 -9.13 5.12
C VAL A 47 -3.76 -7.97 4.22
N LEU A 48 -2.58 -8.04 3.60
CA LEU A 48 -2.12 -7.03 2.64
C LEU A 48 -3.01 -6.95 1.41
N ALA A 49 -3.43 -8.09 0.86
CA ALA A 49 -4.37 -8.14 -0.26
C ALA A 49 -5.69 -7.46 0.11
N ALA A 50 -6.29 -7.82 1.26
CA ALA A 50 -7.50 -7.17 1.74
C ALA A 50 -7.32 -5.65 1.88
N GLN A 51 -6.18 -5.22 2.43
CA GLN A 51 -5.88 -3.81 2.62
C GLN A 51 -5.75 -3.01 1.32
N LEU A 52 -5.05 -3.58 0.33
CA LEU A 52 -4.96 -2.98 -1.01
C LEU A 52 -6.33 -2.93 -1.68
N GLY A 53 -7.12 -4.01 -1.59
CA GLY A 53 -8.48 -4.07 -2.12
C GLY A 53 -9.39 -3.00 -1.52
N ILE A 54 -9.36 -2.84 -0.19
CA ILE A 54 -10.12 -1.80 0.54
C ILE A 54 -9.69 -0.40 0.09
N GLY A 55 -8.38 -0.13 0.03
CA GLY A 55 -7.85 1.16 -0.42
C GLY A 55 -8.21 1.50 -1.86
N LEU A 56 -8.17 0.51 -2.76
CA LEU A 56 -8.58 0.67 -4.16
C LEU A 56 -10.09 0.91 -4.30
N ARG A 57 -10.91 0.20 -3.51
CA ARG A 57 -12.38 0.26 -3.62
C ARG A 57 -12.99 1.48 -2.98
N PHE A 58 -12.46 1.92 -1.83
CA PHE A 58 -13.05 2.96 -0.99
C PHE A 58 -12.18 4.23 -0.88
N GLY A 59 -10.98 4.21 -1.47
CA GLY A 59 -10.05 5.33 -1.53
C GLY A 59 -9.00 5.34 -0.41
N ARG A 60 -7.99 6.20 -0.57
CA ARG A 60 -6.79 6.22 0.27
C ARG A 60 -7.01 6.54 1.76
N ARG A 61 -8.20 7.04 2.14
CA ARG A 61 -8.61 7.22 3.54
C ARG A 61 -8.81 5.91 4.30
N TYR A 62 -9.00 4.79 3.60
CA TYR A 62 -9.12 3.46 4.19
C TYR A 62 -7.83 2.62 4.02
N CYS A 63 -6.82 3.17 3.35
CA CYS A 63 -5.49 2.58 3.29
C CYS A 63 -4.70 3.02 4.52
N LEU A 64 -4.57 2.15 5.53
CA LEU A 64 -3.87 2.43 6.79
C LEU A 64 -2.43 2.94 6.57
N PRO A 65 -1.59 2.35 5.69
CA PRO A 65 -0.27 2.92 5.43
C PRO A 65 -0.34 4.32 4.81
N CYS A 66 -1.33 4.57 3.95
CA CYS A 66 -1.55 5.89 3.36
C CYS A 66 -1.97 6.92 4.43
N VAL A 67 -2.90 6.55 5.33
CA VAL A 67 -3.30 7.40 6.46
C VAL A 67 -2.13 7.66 7.40
N ALA A 68 -1.34 6.63 7.73
CA ALA A 68 -0.13 6.81 8.52
C ALA A 68 0.85 7.79 7.85
N TYR A 69 1.01 7.69 6.53
CA TYR A 69 1.83 8.65 5.81
C TYR A 69 1.28 10.08 5.92
N PHE A 70 0.01 10.31 5.58
CA PHE A 70 -0.55 11.67 5.56
C PHE A 70 -0.74 12.27 6.96
N GLU A 71 -1.08 11.49 7.97
CA GLU A 71 -1.37 12.02 9.31
C GLU A 71 -0.14 12.03 10.22
N LEU A 72 0.83 11.14 10.00
CA LEU A 72 2.00 11.01 10.87
C LEU A 72 3.30 11.43 10.19
N VAL A 73 3.54 11.04 8.93
CA VAL A 73 4.84 11.27 8.27
C VAL A 73 4.87 12.65 7.61
N GLN A 74 3.96 12.92 6.69
CA GLN A 74 3.96 14.14 5.89
C GLN A 74 3.95 15.45 6.71
N PRO A 75 3.20 15.58 7.82
CA PRO A 75 3.21 16.81 8.62
C PRO A 75 4.57 17.12 9.27
N ARG A 76 5.44 16.09 9.42
CA ARG A 76 6.77 16.21 10.02
C ARG A 76 7.87 16.46 8.99
N PHE A 77 7.72 15.94 7.77
CA PHE A 77 8.75 15.99 6.72
C PHE A 77 8.41 16.89 5.52
N GLY A 78 7.21 17.47 5.50
CA GLY A 78 6.72 18.27 4.38
C GLY A 78 6.20 17.43 3.22
N GLU A 79 5.48 18.13 2.33
CA GLU A 79 4.96 17.58 1.08
C GLU A 79 6.13 17.32 0.10
N GLY A 80 6.16 16.11 -0.46
CA GLY A 80 7.03 15.75 -1.58
C GLY A 80 6.49 16.24 -2.92
N PRO A 81 7.17 15.89 -4.03
CA PRO A 81 6.68 16.22 -5.37
C PRO A 81 5.28 15.65 -5.60
N ILE A 82 4.39 16.46 -6.17
CA ILE A 82 3.05 16.03 -6.54
C ILE A 82 3.07 15.34 -7.91
N GLU A 83 2.46 14.17 -8.00
CA GLU A 83 2.35 13.37 -9.22
C GLU A 83 0.91 12.92 -9.49
N ASP A 84 0.66 12.42 -10.70
CA ASP A 84 -0.64 11.81 -11.05
C ASP A 84 -0.87 10.53 -10.21
N SER A 85 -2.08 10.37 -9.70
CA SER A 85 -2.46 9.23 -8.86
C SER A 85 -2.71 7.93 -9.63
N ARG A 86 -2.87 7.97 -10.96
CA ARG A 86 -3.21 6.80 -11.79
C ARG A 86 -2.12 5.73 -11.79
N PRO A 87 -0.83 6.03 -12.01
CA PRO A 87 0.21 5.01 -11.98
C PRO A 87 0.33 4.30 -10.62
N PRO A 88 0.32 5.01 -9.46
CA PRO A 88 0.29 4.33 -8.16
C PRO A 88 -0.96 3.47 -7.91
N LYS A 89 -2.14 3.89 -8.40
CA LYS A 89 -3.36 3.08 -8.32
C LYS A 89 -3.19 1.77 -9.11
N PHE A 90 -2.61 1.84 -10.30
CA PHE A 90 -2.30 0.65 -11.10
C PHE A 90 -1.31 -0.28 -10.38
N ALA A 91 -0.24 0.26 -9.80
CA ALA A 91 0.71 -0.54 -9.02
C ALA A 91 0.03 -1.27 -7.84
N ASN A 92 -0.89 -0.60 -7.14
CA ASN A 92 -1.68 -1.23 -6.07
C ASN A 92 -2.64 -2.31 -6.60
N GLN A 93 -3.20 -2.15 -7.81
CA GLN A 93 -4.02 -3.20 -8.44
C GLN A 93 -3.19 -4.44 -8.77
N VAL A 94 -1.98 -4.27 -9.31
CA VAL A 94 -1.05 -5.37 -9.56
C VAL A 94 -0.70 -6.07 -8.25
N GLY A 95 -0.32 -5.31 -7.22
CA GLY A 95 -0.03 -5.86 -5.89
C GLY A 95 -1.22 -6.62 -5.29
N PHE A 96 -2.44 -6.10 -5.44
CA PHE A 96 -3.65 -6.79 -5.00
C PHE A 96 -3.84 -8.15 -5.68
N VAL A 97 -3.69 -8.21 -7.01
CA VAL A 97 -3.84 -9.45 -7.78
C VAL A 97 -2.78 -10.47 -7.36
N VAL A 98 -1.51 -10.05 -7.28
CA VAL A 98 -0.39 -10.93 -6.93
C VAL A 98 -0.57 -11.50 -5.52
N LEU A 99 -0.82 -10.64 -4.52
CA LEU A 99 -0.96 -11.09 -3.13
C LEU A 99 -2.21 -11.93 -2.90
N THR A 100 -3.31 -11.64 -3.59
CA THR A 100 -4.50 -12.51 -3.56
C THR A 100 -4.18 -13.89 -4.15
N THR A 101 -3.45 -13.92 -5.26
CA THR A 101 -3.02 -15.18 -5.90
C THR A 101 -2.09 -15.97 -4.97
N ALA A 102 -1.09 -15.31 -4.37
CA ALA A 102 -0.18 -15.94 -3.39
C ALA A 102 -0.95 -16.55 -2.22
N THR A 103 -1.93 -15.81 -1.69
CA THR A 103 -2.80 -16.26 -0.59
C THR A 103 -3.61 -17.50 -0.99
N LEU A 104 -4.25 -17.50 -2.16
CA LEU A 104 -5.03 -18.64 -2.65
C LEU A 104 -4.15 -19.88 -2.87
N VAL A 105 -2.96 -19.70 -3.46
CA VAL A 105 -2.00 -20.77 -3.70
C VAL A 105 -1.53 -21.40 -2.38
N HIS A 106 -1.32 -20.61 -1.33
CA HIS A 106 -1.07 -21.13 0.02
C HIS A 106 -2.26 -21.93 0.58
N THR A 107 -3.50 -21.48 0.37
CA THR A 107 -4.69 -22.19 0.88
C THR A 107 -4.90 -23.58 0.26
N VAL A 108 -4.42 -23.79 -0.98
CA VAL A 108 -4.51 -25.10 -1.66
C VAL A 108 -3.26 -25.97 -1.49
N GLY A 109 -2.33 -25.57 -0.61
CA GLY A 109 -1.14 -26.36 -0.24
C GLY A 109 0.05 -26.26 -1.20
N LEU A 110 0.01 -25.38 -2.20
CA LEU A 110 1.09 -25.16 -3.15
C LEU A 110 2.14 -24.16 -2.62
N THR A 111 2.73 -24.49 -1.46
CA THR A 111 3.54 -23.55 -0.66
C THR A 111 4.70 -22.92 -1.42
N ALA A 112 5.47 -23.66 -2.22
CA ALA A 112 6.59 -23.11 -2.98
C ALA A 112 6.17 -22.01 -3.99
N LEU A 113 5.02 -22.20 -4.65
CA LEU A 113 4.45 -21.20 -5.55
C LEU A 113 3.89 -20.01 -4.78
N GLY A 114 3.27 -20.25 -3.62
CA GLY A 114 2.77 -19.21 -2.73
C GLY A 114 3.90 -18.29 -2.24
N THR A 115 5.00 -18.89 -1.78
CA THR A 115 6.21 -18.17 -1.36
C THR A 115 6.86 -17.41 -2.51
N GLY A 116 6.86 -17.96 -3.73
CA GLY A 116 7.42 -17.26 -4.90
C GLY A 116 6.59 -16.06 -5.37
N LEU A 117 5.30 -16.04 -5.05
CA LEU A 117 4.39 -14.93 -5.37
C LEU A 117 4.29 -13.87 -4.24
N GLY A 118 4.60 -14.26 -3.00
CA GLY A 118 4.51 -13.42 -1.79
C GLY A 118 5.68 -12.48 -1.61
#